data_AF-A0A971BQW6-F1
#
_entry.id   AF-A0A971BQW6-F1
#
_cell.length_a   1.000
_cell.length_b   1.000
_cell.length_c   1.000
_cell.angle_alpha   90.00
_cell.angle_beta   90.00
_cell.angle_gamma   90.00
#
_symmetry.space_group_name_H-M   'P 1'
#
loop_
_entity.id
_entity.type
_entity.pdbx_description
1 polymer ?
#
loop_
_entity_poly.entity_id
_entity_poly.type
_entity_poly.pdbx_seq_one_letter_code
_entity_poly.pdbx_strand_id
1 'polypeptide(L)'
;VIFKFNRNRAFTLFHTINFPQKSGCSRTDLALVVHELVHVFQFEKIGCVYIPQALRAQMKEGYDYGGWQQLVKDWSKGKHFRDYNREQQGKVAQDYYDLVIYTGLPDDAPVRLAYRPFIDELRNGDL
;
A
#
# COMPACT_ATOMS: atom_id res chain seq x y z
N VAL A 1 -1.55 -24.21 0.45
CA VAL A 1 -0.11 -24.13 0.82
C VAL A 1 0.35 -22.68 0.91
N ILE A 2 0.14 -21.85 -0.13
CA ILE A 2 0.57 -20.44 -0.18
C ILE A 2 0.01 -19.58 0.98
N PHE A 3 -1.29 -19.70 1.30
CA PHE A 3 -1.90 -18.95 2.41
C PHE A 3 -1.34 -19.27 3.81
N LYS A 4 -0.81 -20.49 4.04
CA LYS A 4 -0.20 -20.87 5.32
C LYS A 4 1.13 -20.14 5.56
N PHE A 5 1.86 -19.83 4.49
CA PHE A 5 3.11 -19.07 4.57
C PHE A 5 2.86 -17.56 4.71
N ASN A 6 1.80 -17.02 4.07
CA ASN A 6 1.41 -15.60 4.19
C ASN A 6 0.52 -15.29 5.41
N ARG A 7 0.59 -16.11 6.48
CA ARG A 7 -0.21 -15.93 7.72
C ARG A 7 -1.71 -15.73 7.47
N ASN A 8 -2.26 -16.36 6.42
CA ASN A 8 -3.65 -16.22 6.02
C ASN A 8 -4.07 -14.78 5.63
N ARG A 9 -3.16 -13.95 5.11
CA ARG A 9 -3.49 -12.61 4.58
C ARG A 9 -3.84 -12.66 3.10
N ALA A 10 -4.54 -11.62 2.62
CA ALA A 10 -4.66 -11.37 1.19
C ALA A 10 -3.26 -11.22 0.58
N PHE A 11 -3.15 -11.56 -0.71
CA PHE A 11 -1.94 -11.30 -1.49
C PHE A 11 -2.26 -11.21 -2.98
N THR A 12 -1.40 -10.52 -3.70
CA THR A 12 -1.48 -10.36 -5.13
C THR A 12 -0.40 -11.16 -5.83
N LEU A 13 -0.82 -11.90 -6.84
CA LEU A 13 0.05 -12.58 -7.77
C LEU A 13 -0.35 -12.17 -9.19
N PHE A 14 0.51 -11.40 -9.85
CA PHE A 14 0.25 -10.82 -11.17
C PHE A 14 -1.04 -9.98 -11.15
N HIS A 15 -1.98 -10.23 -12.07
CA HIS A 15 -3.30 -9.59 -12.11
C HIS A 15 -4.35 -10.22 -11.19
N THR A 16 -3.96 -11.15 -10.31
CA THR A 16 -4.90 -11.89 -9.46
C THR A 16 -4.72 -11.53 -8.00
N ILE A 17 -5.78 -11.00 -7.38
CA ILE A 17 -5.85 -10.79 -5.92
C ILE A 17 -6.49 -12.02 -5.28
N ASN A 18 -5.75 -12.65 -4.35
CA ASN A 18 -6.14 -13.88 -3.68
C ASN A 18 -6.60 -13.58 -2.24
N PHE A 19 -7.89 -13.79 -1.97
CA PHE A 19 -8.48 -13.59 -0.63
C PHE A 19 -8.66 -14.94 0.11
N PRO A 20 -8.15 -15.07 1.34
CA PRO A 20 -8.41 -16.22 2.19
C PRO A 20 -9.82 -16.19 2.78
N GLN A 21 -10.54 -17.32 2.69
CA GLN A 21 -11.94 -17.44 3.14
C GLN A 21 -12.16 -17.30 4.66
N LYS A 22 -11.11 -17.32 5.49
CA LYS A 22 -11.22 -17.49 6.96
C LYS A 22 -10.49 -16.46 7.85
N SER A 23 -9.94 -15.37 7.31
CA SER A 23 -8.98 -14.54 8.08
C SER A 23 -9.40 -13.10 8.40
N GLY A 24 -10.67 -12.74 8.27
CA GLY A 24 -11.10 -11.34 8.46
C GLY A 24 -10.66 -10.40 7.32
N CYS A 25 -9.70 -10.82 6.48
CA CYS A 25 -9.36 -10.25 5.18
C CYS A 25 -10.41 -10.68 4.13
N SER A 26 -11.61 -10.10 4.20
CA SER A 26 -12.69 -10.35 3.26
C SER A 26 -12.58 -9.43 2.04
N ARG A 27 -13.19 -9.80 0.91
CA ARG A 27 -13.41 -8.89 -0.24
C ARG A 27 -14.20 -7.62 0.13
N THR A 28 -14.87 -7.63 1.28
CA THR A 28 -15.57 -6.47 1.85
C THR A 28 -14.61 -5.47 2.51
N ASP A 29 -13.38 -5.87 2.82
CA ASP A 29 -12.31 -4.97 3.25
C ASP A 29 -11.67 -4.32 2.02
N LEU A 30 -12.34 -3.29 1.50
CA LEU A 30 -11.93 -2.58 0.29
C LEU A 30 -10.57 -1.90 0.45
N ALA A 31 -10.16 -1.56 1.67
CA ALA A 31 -8.85 -1.00 1.93
C ALA A 31 -7.73 -2.01 1.64
N LEU A 32 -7.93 -3.24 2.11
CA LEU A 32 -7.02 -4.32 1.80
C LEU A 32 -7.00 -4.63 0.30
N VAL A 33 -8.15 -4.53 -0.38
CA VAL A 33 -8.18 -4.63 -1.86
C VAL A 33 -7.33 -3.54 -2.50
N VAL A 34 -7.37 -2.30 -2.00
CA VAL A 34 -6.52 -1.20 -2.50
C VAL A 34 -5.04 -1.49 -2.30
N HIS A 35 -4.63 -2.02 -1.14
CA HIS A 35 -3.24 -2.47 -0.90
C HIS A 35 -2.78 -3.45 -1.97
N GLU A 36 -3.61 -4.47 -2.23
CA GLU A 36 -3.32 -5.52 -3.18
C GLU A 36 -3.28 -5.02 -4.63
N LEU A 37 -4.14 -4.07 -4.99
CA LEU A 37 -4.09 -3.42 -6.31
C LEU A 37 -2.79 -2.65 -6.54
N VAL A 38 -2.15 -2.10 -5.49
CA VAL A 38 -0.82 -1.48 -5.62
C VAL A 38 0.22 -2.53 -6.01
N HIS A 39 0.15 -3.75 -5.48
CA HIS A 39 1.03 -4.83 -5.90
C HIS A 39 0.80 -5.27 -7.35
N VAL A 40 -0.46 -5.27 -7.83
CA VAL A 40 -0.76 -5.47 -9.26
C VAL A 40 -0.08 -4.37 -10.07
N PHE A 41 -0.24 -3.12 -9.68
CA PHE A 41 0.33 -1.98 -10.39
C PHE A 41 1.87 -1.99 -10.39
N GLN A 42 2.50 -2.41 -9.29
CA GLN A 42 3.93 -2.64 -9.22
C GLN A 42 4.36 -3.71 -10.22
N PHE A 43 3.64 -4.84 -10.31
CA PHE A 43 3.90 -5.86 -11.32
C PHE A 43 3.81 -5.28 -12.75
N GLU A 44 2.77 -4.51 -13.05
CA GLU A 44 2.57 -3.92 -14.39
C GLU A 44 3.69 -2.95 -14.78
N LYS A 45 4.25 -2.22 -13.81
CA LYS A 45 5.24 -1.17 -14.07
C LYS A 45 6.68 -1.66 -14.07
N ILE A 46 7.03 -2.57 -13.15
CA ILE A 46 8.42 -2.99 -12.92
C ILE A 46 8.62 -4.51 -13.01
N GLY A 47 7.59 -5.27 -13.38
CA GLY A 47 7.65 -6.72 -13.58
C GLY A 47 7.85 -7.51 -12.28
N CYS A 48 8.24 -8.78 -12.40
CA CYS A 48 8.38 -9.72 -11.28
C CYS A 48 9.36 -9.29 -10.17
N VAL A 49 10.18 -8.26 -10.41
CA VAL A 49 11.14 -7.73 -9.43
C VAL A 49 10.45 -7.22 -8.16
N TYR A 50 9.18 -6.82 -8.22
CA TYR A 50 8.43 -6.40 -7.03
C TYR A 50 8.27 -7.53 -6.00
N ILE A 51 8.12 -8.79 -6.45
CA ILE A 51 7.81 -9.94 -5.58
C ILE A 51 8.88 -10.17 -4.52
N PRO A 52 10.18 -10.34 -4.85
CA PRO A 52 11.21 -10.51 -3.83
C PRO A 52 11.39 -9.25 -2.97
N GLN A 53 11.13 -8.05 -3.50
CA GLN A 53 11.21 -6.80 -2.72
C GLN A 53 10.12 -6.71 -1.66
N ALA A 54 8.87 -7.05 -2.02
CA ALA A 54 7.72 -7.12 -1.12
C ALA A 54 7.95 -8.17 -0.01
N LEU A 55 8.38 -9.39 -0.39
CA LEU A 55 8.70 -10.43 0.57
C LEU A 55 9.81 -10.01 1.54
N ARG A 56 10.87 -9.35 1.04
CA ARG A 56 11.96 -8.83 1.90
C ARG A 56 11.45 -7.77 2.87
N ALA A 57 10.62 -6.84 2.39
CA ALA A 57 10.02 -5.80 3.22
C ALA A 57 9.14 -6.41 4.32
N GLN A 58 8.29 -7.37 3.98
CA GLN A 58 7.42 -8.09 4.93
C GLN A 58 8.22 -8.81 6.03
N MET A 59 9.42 -9.30 5.72
CA MET A 59 10.29 -9.99 6.68
C MET A 59 11.13 -9.06 7.56
N LYS A 60 11.50 -7.86 7.10
CA LYS A 60 12.48 -6.99 7.77
C LYS A 60 11.90 -5.68 8.29
N GLU A 61 11.30 -4.90 7.40
CA GLU A 61 10.94 -3.49 7.64
C GLU A 61 9.47 -3.34 8.03
N GLY A 62 8.62 -4.27 7.61
CA GLY A 62 7.20 -4.31 7.96
C GLY A 62 6.35 -3.26 7.25
N TYR A 63 5.13 -3.09 7.75
CA TYR A 63 4.09 -2.20 7.20
C TYR A 63 4.14 -0.78 7.76
N ASP A 64 4.93 -0.56 8.80
CA ASP A 64 4.94 0.71 9.52
C ASP A 64 5.78 1.74 8.74
N TYR A 65 5.10 2.78 8.25
CA TYR A 65 5.72 3.95 7.63
C TYR A 65 5.54 5.21 8.50
N GLY A 66 4.98 5.07 9.70
CA GLY A 66 4.77 6.15 10.67
C GLY A 66 3.48 6.96 10.50
N GLY A 67 2.59 6.57 9.58
CA GLY A 67 1.30 7.23 9.36
C GLY A 67 1.40 8.62 8.72
N TRP A 68 0.26 9.31 8.61
CA TRP A 68 0.17 10.58 7.88
C TRP A 68 1.07 11.69 8.47
N GLN A 69 1.30 11.71 9.79
CA GLN A 69 2.22 12.67 10.41
C GLN A 69 3.66 12.45 9.95
N GLN A 70 4.06 11.20 9.73
CA GLN A 70 5.38 10.89 9.20
C GLN A 70 5.50 11.24 7.72
N LEU A 71 4.43 11.06 6.92
CA LEU A 71 4.41 11.50 5.52
C LEU A 71 4.72 12.99 5.37
N VAL A 72 4.17 13.85 6.23
CA VAL A 72 4.48 15.30 6.23
C VAL A 72 5.98 15.55 6.48
N LYS A 73 6.58 14.82 7.43
CA LYS A 73 8.00 14.95 7.76
C LYS A 73 8.90 14.39 6.65
N ASP A 74 8.50 13.29 6.05
CA ASP A 74 9.23 12.62 4.98
C ASP A 74 9.22 13.48 3.72
N TRP A 75 8.06 14.04 3.35
CA TRP A 75 7.94 14.96 2.22
C TRP A 75 8.80 16.22 2.41
N SER A 76 8.77 16.83 3.60
CA SER A 76 9.60 18.02 3.88
C SER A 76 11.11 17.74 3.87
N LYS A 77 11.51 16.46 3.96
CA LYS A 77 12.90 16.02 3.80
C LYS A 77 13.25 15.58 2.37
N GLY A 78 12.32 15.72 1.41
CA GLY A 78 12.51 15.33 0.02
C GLY A 78 12.40 13.82 -0.24
N LYS A 79 11.76 13.07 0.67
CA LYS A 79 11.47 11.65 0.45
C LYS A 79 10.25 11.51 -0.45
N HIS A 80 10.36 10.64 -1.45
CA HIS A 80 9.35 10.34 -2.45
C HIS A 80 8.72 8.96 -2.23
N PHE A 81 7.63 8.67 -2.94
CA PHE A 81 6.90 7.41 -2.84
C PHE A 81 7.77 6.18 -3.15
N ARG A 82 8.63 6.30 -4.17
CA ARG A 82 9.62 5.27 -4.54
C ARG A 82 10.63 4.93 -3.45
N ASP A 83 10.82 5.82 -2.48
CA ASP A 83 11.76 5.62 -1.36
C ASP A 83 11.16 4.78 -0.23
N TYR A 84 9.85 4.54 -0.24
CA TYR A 84 9.23 3.54 0.63
C TYR A 84 9.41 2.15 0.06
N ASN A 85 9.51 1.15 0.93
CA ASN A 85 9.53 -0.23 0.47
C ASN A 85 8.15 -0.64 -0.12
N ARG A 86 8.12 -1.75 -0.86
CA ARG A 86 6.93 -2.17 -1.63
C ARG A 86 5.68 -2.41 -0.77
N GLU A 87 5.85 -2.89 0.46
CA GLU A 87 4.74 -3.11 1.41
C GLU A 87 4.26 -1.78 1.99
N GLN A 88 5.16 -0.87 2.32
CA GLN A 88 4.82 0.49 2.78
C GLN A 88 4.08 1.27 1.68
N GLN A 89 4.48 1.14 0.41
CA GLN A 89 3.76 1.73 -0.73
C GLN A 89 2.29 1.26 -0.80
N GLY A 90 2.05 -0.05 -0.65
CA GLY A 90 0.70 -0.60 -0.56
C GLY A 90 -0.07 -0.07 0.65
N LYS A 91 0.61 -0.01 1.80
CA LYS A 91 -0.01 0.43 3.06
C LYS A 91 -0.39 1.91 3.06
N VAL A 92 0.41 2.77 2.43
CA VAL A 92 0.09 4.20 2.22
C VAL A 92 -1.19 4.34 1.39
N ALA A 93 -1.36 3.57 0.32
CA ALA A 93 -2.57 3.61 -0.49
C ALA A 93 -3.80 3.06 0.25
N GLN A 94 -3.63 1.98 1.01
CA GLN A 94 -4.66 1.43 1.89
C GLN A 94 -5.14 2.49 2.89
N ASP A 95 -4.22 3.10 3.62
CA ASP A 95 -4.56 4.07 4.67
C ASP A 95 -5.15 5.35 4.07
N TYR A 96 -4.72 5.76 2.87
CA TYR A 96 -5.38 6.84 2.14
C TYR A 96 -6.84 6.50 1.82
N TYR A 97 -7.13 5.28 1.34
CA TYR A 97 -8.51 4.86 1.09
C TYR A 97 -9.34 4.91 2.37
N ASP A 98 -8.89 4.28 3.46
CA ASP A 98 -9.65 4.21 4.71
C ASP A 98 -9.86 5.57 5.36
N LEU A 99 -8.76 6.30 5.58
CA LEU A 99 -8.76 7.51 6.39
C LEU A 99 -9.28 8.71 5.62
N VAL A 100 -9.19 8.72 4.28
CA VAL A 100 -9.54 9.88 3.47
C VAL A 100 -10.75 9.64 2.60
N ILE A 101 -10.74 8.60 1.76
CA ILE A 101 -11.81 8.36 0.77
C ILE A 101 -13.05 7.80 1.44
N TYR A 102 -12.92 6.69 2.17
CA TYR A 102 -14.04 6.02 2.82
C TYR A 102 -14.65 6.88 3.93
N THR A 103 -13.81 7.55 4.72
CA THR A 103 -14.24 8.50 5.76
C THR A 103 -14.87 9.78 5.16
N GLY A 104 -14.60 10.08 3.88
CA GLY A 104 -15.16 11.26 3.21
C GLY A 104 -14.57 12.57 3.70
N LEU A 105 -13.27 12.62 4.02
CA LEU A 105 -12.63 13.84 4.51
C LEU A 105 -12.65 14.95 3.44
N PRO A 106 -12.84 16.23 3.82
CA PRO A 106 -12.81 17.35 2.88
C PRO A 106 -11.41 17.55 2.28
N ASP A 107 -11.34 18.35 1.20
CA ASP A 107 -10.12 18.52 0.41
C ASP A 107 -8.98 19.24 1.16
N ASP A 108 -9.32 20.07 2.13
CA ASP A 108 -8.40 20.84 2.98
C ASP A 108 -8.01 20.11 4.28
N ALA A 109 -8.53 18.90 4.51
CA ALA A 109 -8.20 18.13 5.71
C ALA A 109 -6.68 17.85 5.78
N PRO A 110 -6.00 18.11 6.92
CA PRO A 110 -4.56 17.90 7.05
C PRO A 110 -4.11 16.48 6.69
N VAL A 111 -4.92 15.49 7.05
CA VAL A 111 -4.67 14.08 6.71
C VAL A 111 -4.63 13.89 5.19
N ARG A 112 -5.63 14.39 4.45
CA ARG A 112 -5.69 14.30 2.99
C ARG A 112 -4.49 15.00 2.34
N LEU A 113 -4.17 16.19 2.81
CA LEU A 113 -3.04 16.97 2.30
C LEU A 113 -1.70 16.24 2.52
N ALA A 114 -1.54 15.51 3.62
CA ALA A 114 -0.34 14.72 3.89
C ALA A 114 -0.14 13.56 2.89
N TYR A 115 -1.23 12.88 2.48
CA TYR A 115 -1.15 11.78 1.51
C TYR A 115 -1.01 12.24 0.07
N ARG A 116 -1.59 13.41 -0.28
CA ARG A 116 -1.72 13.89 -1.66
C ARG A 116 -0.45 13.76 -2.52
N PRO A 117 0.74 14.26 -2.12
CA PRO A 117 1.92 14.17 -2.98
C PRO A 117 2.32 12.72 -3.30
N PHE A 118 2.27 11.83 -2.31
CA PHE A 118 2.62 10.41 -2.48
C PHE A 118 1.59 9.67 -3.34
N ILE A 119 0.30 10.00 -3.22
CA ILE A 119 -0.76 9.42 -4.05
C ILE A 119 -0.67 9.92 -5.49
N ASP A 120 -0.28 11.18 -5.71
CA ASP A 120 -0.06 11.71 -7.05
C ASP A 120 1.15 11.03 -7.72
N GLU A 121 2.24 10.79 -7.00
CA GLU A 121 3.38 9.99 -7.47
C GLU A 121 3.01 8.54 -7.79
N LEU A 122 2.22 7.88 -6.92
CA LEU A 122 1.69 6.55 -7.20
C LEU A 122 0.87 6.53 -8.51
N ARG A 123 -0.02 7.51 -8.72
CA ARG A 123 -0.83 7.62 -9.95
C ARG A 123 0.03 7.84 -11.19
N ASN A 124 1.13 8.56 -11.07
CA ASN A 124 2.10 8.77 -12.14
C ASN A 124 2.98 7.55 -12.41
N GLY A 125 3.02 6.58 -11.49
CA GLY A 125 3.84 5.39 -11.60
C GLY A 125 5.27 5.57 -11.09
N ASP A 126 5.51 6.55 -10.21
CA ASP A 126 6.81 6.81 -9.58
C ASP A 126 7.11 5.79 -8.47
N LEU A 127 7.42 4.56 -8.90
CA LEU A 127 7.63 3.38 -8.06
C LEU A 127 9.09 3.10 -7.71
#